data_AF-A0A971VDV5-F1
#
_entry.id   AF-A0A971VDV5-F1
#
_cell.length_a   1.000
_cell.length_b   1.000
_cell.length_c   1.000
_cell.angle_alpha   90.00
_cell.angle_beta   90.00
_cell.angle_gamma   90.00
#
_symmetry.space_group_name_H-M   'P 1'
#
loop_
_entity.id
_entity.type
_entity.pdbx_description
1 polymer ?
#
loop_
_entity_poly.entity_id
_entity_poly.type
_entity_poly.pdbx_seq_one_letter_code
_entity_poly.pdbx_strand_id
1 'polypeptide(L)'
;MSEEFQLGLTLMVVGVLTVFVILSLVVGLGNTIILYVNRFFPEGEKKLAPAASPAQTNPKHMAVIAAAVAELTGGRGHVVKIEKES
;
A
#
# COMPACT_ATOMS: atom_id res chain seq x y z
N MET A 1 32.38 -8.13 45.59
CA MET A 1 31.32 -8.58 44.66
C MET A 1 30.45 -7.40 44.19
N SER A 2 31.03 -6.26 43.82
CA SER A 2 30.24 -5.07 43.43
C SER A 2 30.57 -4.59 42.02
N GLU A 3 31.84 -4.62 41.63
CA GLU A 3 32.31 -4.06 40.35
C GLU A 3 31.86 -4.91 39.15
N GLU A 4 32.05 -6.23 39.19
CA GLU A 4 31.62 -7.15 38.12
C GLU A 4 30.11 -7.13 37.89
N PHE A 5 29.33 -6.93 38.95
CA PHE A 5 27.88 -6.85 38.87
C PHE A 5 27.41 -5.54 38.21
N GLN A 6 28.03 -4.42 38.59
CA GLN A 6 27.76 -3.12 37.95
C GLN A 6 28.18 -3.12 36.48
N LEU A 7 29.32 -3.75 36.17
CA LEU A 7 29.80 -3.91 34.80
C LEU A 7 28.84 -4.78 33.98
N GLY A 8 28.38 -5.91 34.54
CA GLY A 8 27.39 -6.79 33.91
C GLY A 8 26.05 -6.09 33.63
N LEU A 9 25.53 -5.31 34.58
CA LEU A 9 24.33 -4.49 34.39
C LEU A 9 24.51 -3.46 33.27
N THR A 10 25.67 -2.79 33.24
CA THR A 10 25.99 -1.80 32.20
C THR A 10 26.04 -2.47 30.82
N LEU A 11 26.71 -3.61 30.69
CA LEU A 11 26.79 -4.35 29.43
C LEU A 11 25.43 -4.86 28.96
N MET A 12 24.54 -5.27 29.86
CA MET A 12 23.18 -5.67 29.49
C MET A 12 22.41 -4.50 28.87
N VAL A 13 22.45 -3.33 29.51
CA VAL A 13 21.77 -2.13 29.04
C VAL A 13 22.35 -1.69 27.70
N VAL A 14 23.68 -1.68 27.57
CA VAL A 14 24.37 -1.32 26.32
C VAL A 14 24.00 -2.30 25.19
N GLY A 15 23.94 -3.61 25.48
CA GLY A 15 23.55 -4.62 24.50
C GLY A 15 22.15 -4.38 23.93
N VAL A 16 21.15 -4.15 24.79
CA VAL A 16 19.78 -3.88 24.33
C VAL A 16 19.68 -2.52 23.62
N LEU A 17 20.34 -1.49 24.13
CA LEU A 17 20.33 -0.16 23.51
C LEU A 17 20.96 -0.17 22.12
N THR A 18 22.14 -0.78 21.96
CA THR A 18 22.84 -0.83 20.67
C THR A 18 22.03 -1.58 19.62
N VAL A 19 21.44 -2.72 20.00
CA VAL A 19 20.55 -3.47 19.10
C VAL A 19 19.32 -2.64 18.74
N PHE A 20 18.70 -1.95 19.69
CA PHE A 20 17.55 -1.07 19.43
C PHE A 20 17.88 0.06 18.45
N VAL A 21 19.05 0.69 18.61
CA VAL A 21 19.53 1.77 17.74
C VAL A 21 19.78 1.25 16.32
N ILE A 22 20.48 0.12 16.17
CA ILE A 22 20.75 -0.48 14.85
C ILE A 22 19.45 -0.85 14.15
N LEU A 23 18.52 -1.52 14.84
CA LEU A 23 17.22 -1.89 14.27
C LEU A 23 16.44 -0.64 13.85
N SER A 24 16.37 0.39 14.69
CA SER A 24 15.68 1.64 14.37
C SER A 24 16.29 2.32 13.13
N LEU A 25 17.62 2.32 12.99
CA LEU A 25 18.32 2.81 11.81
C LEU A 25 17.96 2.02 10.55
N VAL A 26 18.05 0.69 10.61
CA VAL A 26 17.75 -0.19 9.46
C VAL A 26 16.30 -0.04 9.02
N VAL A 27 15.35 -0.02 9.96
CA VAL A 27 13.92 0.19 9.65
C VAL A 27 13.67 1.58 9.10
N GLY A 28 14.29 2.62 9.67
CA GLY A 28 14.16 4.00 9.19
C GLY A 28 14.67 4.18 7.76
N LEU A 29 15.89 3.70 7.48
CA LEU A 29 16.47 3.74 6.14
C LEU A 29 15.67 2.87 5.17
N GLY A 30 15.30 1.65 5.56
CA GLY A 30 14.49 0.74 4.74
C GLY A 30 13.16 1.38 4.36
N ASN A 31 12.42 1.95 5.33
CA ASN A 31 11.15 2.61 5.07
C ASN A 31 11.33 3.85 4.19
N THR A 32 12.38 4.65 4.42
CA THR A 32 12.67 5.83 3.60
C THR A 32 12.97 5.45 2.15
N ILE A 33 13.76 4.39 1.93
CA ILE A 33 14.07 3.86 0.59
C ILE A 33 12.79 3.32 -0.06
N ILE A 34 11.96 2.57 0.66
CA ILE A 34 10.69 2.05 0.15
C ILE A 34 9.78 3.20 -0.28
N LEU A 35 9.63 4.24 0.54
CA LEU A 35 8.83 5.42 0.21
C LEU A 35 9.39 6.18 -0.99
N TYR A 36 10.72 6.31 -1.07
CA TYR A 36 11.37 6.96 -2.19
C TYR A 36 11.11 6.17 -3.47
N VAL A 37 11.42 4.86 -3.49
CA VAL A 37 11.18 4.01 -4.67
C VAL A 37 9.70 4.00 -5.06
N ASN A 38 8.77 3.92 -4.10
CA ASN A 38 7.33 4.02 -4.35
C ASN A 38 6.91 5.39 -4.89
N ARG A 39 7.68 6.46 -4.62
CA ARG A 39 7.43 7.79 -5.19
C ARG A 39 7.97 7.93 -6.61
N PHE A 40 9.12 7.31 -6.92
CA PHE A 40 9.75 7.37 -8.25
C PHE A 40 9.12 6.38 -9.24
N PHE A 41 8.74 5.21 -8.75
CA PHE A 41 7.93 4.23 -9.45
C PHE A 41 6.70 3.98 -8.59
N PRO A 42 5.68 4.86 -8.68
CA PRO A 42 4.39 4.57 -8.09
C PRO A 42 3.89 3.29 -8.75
N GLU A 43 4.04 2.16 -8.05
CA GLU A 43 3.21 0.97 -8.27
C GLU A 43 1.79 1.45 -7.96
N GLY A 44 1.15 2.00 -9.00
CA GLY A 44 -0.03 2.84 -8.89
C GLY A 44 -1.02 2.16 -7.97
N GLU A 45 -1.28 2.80 -6.82
CA GLU A 45 -2.18 2.37 -5.75
C GLU A 45 -2.83 1.03 -6.05
N LYS A 46 -2.08 -0.05 -5.84
CA LYS A 46 -2.72 -1.31 -5.51
C LYS A 46 -3.20 -1.09 -4.08
N LYS A 47 -4.30 -0.34 -3.95
CA LYS A 47 -5.35 -0.68 -3.00
C LYS A 47 -5.33 -2.19 -2.95
N LEU A 48 -5.05 -2.73 -1.78
CA LEU A 48 -5.47 -4.07 -1.41
C LEU A 48 -6.98 -4.13 -1.70
N ALA A 49 -7.32 -4.35 -2.97
CA ALA A 49 -8.59 -4.87 -3.38
C ALA A 49 -8.52 -6.31 -2.89
N PRO A 50 -9.36 -6.70 -1.91
CA PRO A 50 -9.57 -8.09 -1.63
C PRO A 50 -9.89 -8.78 -2.94
N ALA A 51 -9.23 -9.91 -3.18
CA ALA A 51 -9.33 -10.70 -4.39
C ALA A 51 -10.76 -10.75 -4.98
N ALA A 52 -10.94 -10.11 -6.13
CA ALA A 52 -12.06 -10.35 -7.03
C ALA A 52 -11.63 -9.97 -8.46
N SER A 53 -11.19 -11.00 -9.20
CA SER A 53 -11.35 -11.30 -10.63
C SER A 53 -11.45 -10.20 -11.72
N PRO A 54 -11.09 -10.55 -12.97
CA PRO A 54 -10.67 -9.63 -14.02
C PRO A 54 -11.86 -9.05 -14.78
N ALA A 55 -12.05 -7.73 -14.71
CA ALA A 55 -12.82 -7.00 -15.71
C ALA A 55 -12.32 -5.55 -15.74
N GLN A 56 -11.14 -5.36 -16.33
CA GLN A 56 -10.74 -4.05 -16.81
C GLN A 56 -11.60 -3.68 -18.03
N THR A 57 -12.87 -3.38 -17.80
CA THR A 57 -13.61 -2.53 -18.74
C THR A 57 -12.96 -1.16 -18.61
N ASN A 58 -12.14 -0.84 -19.60
CA ASN A 58 -11.38 0.40 -19.68
C ASN A 58 -12.32 1.58 -19.31
N PRO A 59 -11.94 2.49 -18.39
CA PRO A 59 -12.83 3.57 -17.91
C PRO A 59 -13.42 4.42 -19.05
N LYS A 60 -12.71 4.48 -20.20
CA LYS A 60 -13.19 5.11 -21.42
C LYS A 60 -14.41 4.42 -22.03
N HIS A 61 -14.51 3.10 -21.98
CA HIS A 61 -15.69 2.36 -22.48
C HIS A 61 -16.88 2.50 -21.53
N MET A 62 -16.65 2.50 -20.21
CA MET A 62 -17.72 2.73 -19.23
C MET A 62 -18.32 4.13 -19.37
N ALA A 63 -17.49 5.16 -19.59
CA ALA A 63 -17.97 6.53 -19.80
C ALA A 63 -18.81 6.66 -21.07
N VAL A 64 -18.40 6.00 -22.16
CA VAL A 64 -19.17 6.02 -23.42
C VAL A 64 -20.50 5.28 -23.27
N ILE A 65 -20.53 4.13 -22.61
CA ILE A 65 -21.77 3.37 -22.37
C ILE A 65 -22.70 4.17 -21.45
N ALA A 66 -22.18 4.77 -20.38
CA ALA A 66 -22.96 5.59 -19.47
C ALA A 66 -23.54 6.83 -20.17
N ALA A 67 -22.77 7.49 -21.04
CA ALA A 67 -23.26 8.62 -21.84
C ALA A 67 -24.34 8.19 -22.83
N ALA A 68 -24.14 7.07 -23.55
CA ALA A 68 -25.14 6.53 -24.46
C ALA A 68 -26.44 6.14 -23.72
N VAL A 69 -26.33 5.50 -22.55
CA VAL A 69 -27.49 5.14 -21.73
C VAL A 69 -28.18 6.38 -21.18
N ALA A 70 -27.44 7.40 -20.75
CA ALA A 70 -28.00 8.66 -20.30
C ALA A 70 -28.76 9.39 -21.43
N GLU A 71 -28.21 9.41 -22.65
CA GLU A 71 -28.87 10.04 -23.80
C GLU A 71 -30.12 9.27 -24.23
N LEU A 72 -30.05 7.94 -24.28
CA LEU A 72 -31.20 7.08 -24.62
C LEU A 72 -32.31 7.10 -23.56
N THR A 73 -31.96 7.28 -22.28
CA THR A 73 -32.93 7.27 -21.18
C THR A 73 -33.34 8.67 -20.72
N GLY A 74 -32.86 9.74 -21.39
CA GLY A 74 -33.10 11.13 -20.99
C GLY A 74 -32.59 11.45 -19.58
N GLY A 75 -31.49 10.82 -19.17
CA GLY A 75 -30.81 11.05 -17.89
C GLY A 75 -31.35 10.23 -16.71
N ARG A 76 -32.26 9.27 -16.93
CA ARG A 76 -32.88 8.48 -15.85
C ARG A 76 -32.31 7.07 -15.65
N GLY A 77 -31.51 6.57 -16.59
CA GLY A 77 -30.88 5.24 -16.51
C GLY A 77 -29.53 5.26 -15.81
N HIS A 78 -29.20 4.20 -15.07
CA HIS A 78 -27.88 3.96 -14.50
C HIS A 78 -27.37 2.57 -14.86
N VAL A 79 -26.06 2.46 -15.13
CA VAL A 79 -25.42 1.20 -15.48
C VAL A 79 -25.11 0.42 -14.21
N VAL A 80 -25.91 -0.61 -13.91
CA VAL A 80 -25.79 -1.41 -12.67
C VAL A 80 -24.81 -2.59 -12.83
N LYS A 81 -24.71 -3.16 -14.04
CA LYS A 81 -23.84 -4.30 -14.33
C LYS A 81 -23.48 -4.32 -15.81
N ILE A 82 -22.21 -4.56 -16.13
CA ILE A 82 -21.73 -4.76 -17.51
C ILE A 82 -21.18 -6.18 -17.59
N GLU A 83 -21.89 -7.06 -18.30
CA GLU A 83 -21.40 -8.38 -18.65
C GLU A 83 -21.03 -8.39 -20.13
N LYS A 84 -19.81 -8.84 -20.43
CA LYS A 84 -19.39 -9.08 -21.80
C LYS A 84 -20.02 -10.39 -22.24
N GLU A 85 -21.04 -10.33 -23.09
CA GLU A 85 -21.49 -11.52 -23.80
C GLU A 85 -20.31 -12.02 -24.66
N SER A 86 -19.98 -13.30 -24.52
CA SER A 86 -18.94 -13.97 -25.32
C SER A 86 -19.58 -14.79 -26.41
#